data_AF-A0A1G3XAY0-F1
#
_entry.id   AF-A0A1G3XAY0-F1
#
_cell.length_a   1.000
_cell.length_b   1.000
_cell.length_c   1.000
_cell.angle_alpha   90.00
_cell.angle_beta   90.00
_cell.angle_gamma   90.00
#
_symmetry.space_group_name_H-M   'P 1'
#
loop_
_entity.id
_entity.type
_entity.pdbx_description
1 polymer ?
#
loop_
_entity_poly.entity_id
_entity_poly.type
_entity_poly.pdbx_seq_one_letter_code
_entity_poly.pdbx_strand_id
1 'polypeptide(L)'
;MEKQITLSHWIQNFNQGEFDKKDTQTQIKAGWFDWFCKDSSLANKTKKMGNIIKQIKAGGKVDLETCYVWFKNNCPLNGPLYDDFRIADIETNNNLIVVQIDCIWNDFKYTAYERLDGFEKPVFESNSSRELVKWLNQGWIK
;
A
#
# COMPACT_ATOMS: atom_id res chain seq x y z
N MET A 1 0.36 10.49 17.76
CA MET A 1 0.12 9.68 16.55
C MET A 1 -1.26 9.07 16.71
N GLU A 2 -2.18 9.27 15.76
CA GLU A 2 -3.47 8.55 15.79
C GLU A 2 -3.20 7.05 15.78
N LYS A 3 -4.03 6.29 16.48
CA LYS A 3 -3.90 4.83 16.56
C LYS A 3 -4.15 4.25 15.17
N GLN A 4 -3.25 3.40 14.69
CA GLN A 4 -3.45 2.69 13.42
C GLN A 4 -4.71 1.82 13.50
N ILE A 5 -5.42 1.72 12.38
CA ILE A 5 -6.55 0.79 12.23
C ILE A 5 -6.07 -0.48 11.53
N THR A 6 -6.66 -1.62 11.88
CA THR A 6 -6.34 -2.90 11.23
C THR A 6 -6.70 -2.84 9.74
N LEU A 7 -6.08 -3.70 8.94
CA LEU A 7 -6.33 -3.79 7.51
C LEU A 7 -7.79 -4.16 7.23
N SER A 8 -8.41 -4.99 8.07
CA SER A 8 -9.85 -5.30 7.99
C SER A 8 -10.72 -4.05 8.14
N HIS A 9 -10.50 -3.25 9.20
CA HIS A 9 -11.23 -1.99 9.40
C HIS A 9 -10.94 -0.98 8.30
N TRP A 10 -9.69 -0.89 7.83
CA TRP A 10 -9.32 -0.02 6.72
C TRP A 10 -10.11 -0.36 5.45
N ILE A 11 -10.21 -1.65 5.13
CA ILE A 11 -10.97 -2.15 3.96
C ILE A 11 -12.46 -1.84 4.12
N GLN A 12 -13.02 -1.99 5.32
CA GLN A 12 -14.42 -1.62 5.60
C GLN A 12 -14.65 -0.12 5.35
N ASN A 13 -13.82 0.75 5.93
CA ASN A 13 -13.90 2.20 5.75
C ASN A 13 -13.77 2.60 4.27
N PHE A 14 -12.83 1.98 3.54
CA PHE A 14 -12.66 2.22 2.11
C PHE A 14 -13.92 1.83 1.31
N ASN A 15 -14.52 0.68 1.61
CA ASN A 15 -15.74 0.22 0.92
C ASN A 15 -16.97 1.08 1.27
N GLN A 16 -17.01 1.70 2.44
CA GLN A 16 -18.07 2.61 2.88
C GLN A 16 -17.91 4.04 2.34
N GLY A 17 -16.79 4.35 1.68
CA GLY A 17 -16.52 5.69 1.12
C GLY A 17 -15.97 6.69 2.14
N GLU A 18 -15.54 6.24 3.32
CA GLU A 18 -14.99 7.11 4.38
C GLU A 18 -13.76 7.93 3.91
N PHE A 19 -13.08 7.45 2.86
CA PHE A 19 -11.90 8.09 2.27
C PHE A 19 -12.19 8.86 0.96
N ASP A 20 -13.46 9.05 0.58
CA ASP A 20 -13.82 9.69 -0.71
C ASP A 20 -13.66 11.22 -0.70
N LYS A 21 -13.68 11.85 0.48
CA LYS A 21 -13.53 13.30 0.60
C LYS A 21 -12.11 13.71 0.23
N LYS A 22 -12.00 14.74 -0.61
CA LYS A 22 -10.72 15.16 -1.23
C LYS A 22 -9.79 15.97 -0.33
N ASP A 23 -10.22 16.30 0.89
CA ASP A 23 -9.39 17.10 1.78
C ASP A 23 -8.24 16.29 2.37
N THR A 24 -7.13 16.97 2.62
CA THR A 24 -5.88 16.36 3.10
C THR A 24 -6.06 15.63 4.43
N GLN A 25 -6.94 16.10 5.34
CA GLN A 25 -7.16 15.44 6.62
C GLN A 25 -7.79 14.06 6.44
N THR A 26 -8.78 13.94 5.55
CA THR A 26 -9.38 12.65 5.19
C THR A 26 -8.33 11.71 4.60
N GLN A 27 -7.42 12.22 3.78
CA GLN A 27 -6.38 11.41 3.15
C GLN A 27 -5.27 11.01 4.14
N ILE A 28 -4.91 11.86 5.10
CA ILE A 28 -4.03 11.48 6.22
C ILE A 28 -4.69 10.35 7.03
N LYS A 29 -6.00 10.45 7.33
CA LYS A 29 -6.75 9.37 8.00
C LYS A 29 -6.80 8.08 7.17
N ALA A 30 -6.79 8.19 5.85
CA ALA A 30 -6.68 7.04 4.97
C ALA A 30 -5.30 6.37 5.05
N GLY A 31 -4.27 7.04 5.58
CA GLY A 31 -2.94 6.46 5.79
C GLY A 31 -1.81 7.17 5.02
N TRP A 32 -2.05 8.34 4.44
CA TRP A 32 -0.98 9.13 3.81
C TRP A 32 -0.01 9.67 4.86
N PHE A 33 1.26 9.26 4.76
CA PHE A 33 2.31 9.64 5.69
C PHE A 33 3.20 10.77 5.13
N ASP A 34 3.57 10.68 3.85
CA ASP A 34 4.49 11.60 3.20
C ASP A 34 4.22 11.62 1.68
N TRP A 35 4.20 12.80 1.06
CA TRP A 35 3.90 12.95 -0.36
C TRP A 35 4.53 14.19 -0.96
N PHE A 36 4.88 14.10 -2.25
CA PHE A 36 5.40 15.22 -3.05
C PHE A 36 4.41 15.70 -4.12
N CYS A 37 3.34 14.93 -4.39
CA CYS A 37 2.28 15.36 -5.29
C CYS A 37 1.39 16.44 -4.64
N LYS A 38 0.52 17.06 -5.43
CA LYS A 38 -0.48 18.01 -4.88
C LYS A 38 -1.48 17.27 -3.99
N ASP A 39 -1.87 17.88 -2.87
CA ASP A 39 -2.90 17.37 -1.95
C ASP A 39 -4.18 16.92 -2.66
N SER A 40 -4.62 17.68 -3.66
CA SER A 40 -5.81 17.36 -4.46
C SER A 40 -5.71 16.06 -5.27
N SER A 41 -4.52 15.48 -5.38
CA SER A 41 -4.27 14.20 -6.06
C SER A 41 -4.43 12.99 -5.13
N LEU A 42 -4.35 13.19 -3.82
CA LEU A 42 -4.28 12.11 -2.83
C LEU A 42 -5.50 11.21 -2.88
N ALA A 43 -6.72 11.77 -2.92
CA ALA A 43 -7.96 10.97 -2.96
C ALA A 43 -8.03 10.01 -4.17
N ASN A 44 -7.60 10.46 -5.35
CA ASN A 44 -7.56 9.60 -6.53
C ASN A 44 -6.51 8.50 -6.41
N LYS A 45 -5.35 8.81 -5.79
CA LYS A 45 -4.29 7.84 -5.53
C LYS A 45 -4.70 6.81 -4.47
N THR A 46 -5.35 7.25 -3.38
CA THR A 46 -6.00 6.38 -2.39
C THR A 46 -7.00 5.46 -3.07
N LYS A 47 -7.84 5.96 -3.98
CA LYS A 47 -8.78 5.13 -4.73
C LYS A 47 -8.08 4.10 -5.62
N LYS A 48 -6.99 4.46 -6.30
CA LYS A 48 -6.18 3.54 -7.12
C LYS A 48 -5.61 2.40 -6.27
N MET A 49 -4.92 2.73 -5.18
CA MET A 49 -4.28 1.74 -4.30
C MET A 49 -5.31 0.95 -3.47
N GLY A 50 -6.33 1.61 -2.96
CA GLY A 50 -7.40 0.99 -2.17
C GLY A 50 -8.20 -0.04 -2.94
N ASN A 51 -8.40 0.15 -4.25
CA ASN A 51 -9.01 -0.88 -5.09
C ASN A 51 -8.16 -2.15 -5.24
N ILE A 52 -6.86 -2.09 -4.98
CA ILE A 52 -5.98 -3.27 -4.87
C ILE A 52 -6.12 -3.85 -3.46
N ILE A 53 -5.95 -3.01 -2.44
CA ILE A 53 -5.90 -3.41 -1.02
C ILE A 53 -7.20 -4.08 -0.57
N LYS A 54 -8.37 -3.58 -0.99
CA LYS A 54 -9.67 -4.18 -0.64
C LYS A 54 -9.87 -5.61 -1.11
N GLN A 55 -9.00 -6.12 -1.99
CA GLN A 55 -9.07 -7.49 -2.52
C GLN A 55 -8.18 -8.47 -1.75
N ILE A 56 -7.44 -8.01 -0.73
CA ILE A 56 -6.66 -8.86 0.17
C ILE A 56 -7.64 -9.62 1.06
N LYS A 57 -7.43 -10.93 1.20
CA LYS A 57 -8.28 -11.86 1.95
C LYS A 57 -7.46 -12.51 3.06
N ALA A 58 -8.16 -13.02 4.07
CA ALA A 58 -7.56 -13.84 5.12
C ALA A 58 -6.86 -15.08 4.51
N GLY A 59 -5.75 -15.50 5.12
CA GLY A 59 -4.94 -16.65 4.66
C GLY A 59 -3.93 -16.32 3.56
N GLY A 60 -3.81 -15.06 3.15
CA GLY A 60 -2.76 -14.58 2.24
C GLY A 60 -1.42 -14.32 2.94
N LYS A 61 -0.61 -13.43 2.35
CA LYS A 61 0.71 -13.05 2.88
C LYS A 61 0.66 -12.22 4.16
N VAL A 62 -0.46 -11.54 4.40
CA VAL A 62 -0.64 -10.61 5.52
C VAL A 62 -1.88 -10.98 6.32
N ASP A 63 -1.84 -10.71 7.61
CA ASP A 63 -2.97 -10.90 8.51
C ASP A 63 -3.82 -9.63 8.56
N LEU A 64 -5.13 -9.77 8.36
CA LEU A 64 -6.03 -8.61 8.29
C LEU A 64 -6.23 -7.91 9.64
N GLU A 65 -6.00 -8.60 10.75
CA GLU A 65 -6.26 -8.13 12.11
C GLU A 65 -5.00 -7.63 12.82
N THR A 66 -3.82 -8.10 12.42
CA THR A 66 -2.54 -7.64 13.01
C THR A 66 -1.74 -6.71 12.10
N CYS A 67 -2.16 -6.52 10.85
CA CYS A 67 -1.53 -5.58 9.93
C CYS A 67 -2.35 -4.30 9.75
N TYR A 68 -1.69 -3.23 9.33
CA TYR A 68 -2.29 -1.99 8.83
C TYR A 68 -1.63 -1.55 7.52
N VAL A 69 -2.23 -0.59 6.81
CA VAL A 69 -1.69 -0.04 5.57
C VAL A 69 -1.41 1.46 5.70
N TRP A 70 -0.36 1.91 5.02
CA TRP A 70 -0.03 3.33 4.89
C TRP A 70 0.57 3.64 3.50
N PHE A 71 0.59 4.92 3.14
CA PHE A 71 0.85 5.38 1.79
C PHE A 71 1.97 6.42 1.74
N LYS A 72 2.73 6.38 0.65
CA LYS A 72 3.62 7.47 0.24
C LYS A 72 3.47 7.80 -1.24
N ASN A 73 3.86 9.03 -1.58
CA ASN A 73 4.15 9.42 -2.95
C ASN A 73 5.58 9.94 -2.95
N ASN A 74 6.49 9.23 -3.60
CA ASN A 74 7.93 9.47 -3.52
C ASN A 74 8.39 10.37 -4.67
N CYS A 75 9.38 11.23 -4.37
CA CYS A 75 10.10 12.02 -5.35
C CYS A 75 11.48 11.40 -5.60
N PRO A 76 11.69 10.69 -6.71
CA PRO A 76 13.04 10.33 -7.09
C PRO A 76 13.76 11.61 -7.49
N LEU A 77 14.99 11.81 -6.99
CA LEU A 77 15.79 13.01 -7.28
C LEU A 77 15.88 13.32 -8.79
N ASN A 78 15.82 12.28 -9.63
CA ASN A 78 15.70 12.38 -11.07
C ASN A 78 14.52 11.51 -11.54
N GLY A 79 13.60 12.05 -12.34
CA GLY A 79 12.45 11.32 -12.92
C GLY A 79 11.08 11.63 -12.28
N PRO A 80 9.98 11.05 -12.79
CA PRO A 80 8.63 11.30 -12.29
C PRO A 80 8.38 10.75 -10.88
N LEU A 81 7.45 11.38 -10.17
CA LEU A 81 6.94 10.89 -8.87
C LEU A 81 6.27 9.53 -9.03
N TYR A 82 6.38 8.68 -8.01
CA TYR A 82 5.74 7.36 -7.98
C TYR A 82 5.03 7.11 -6.64
N ASP A 83 4.12 6.15 -6.60
CA ASP A 83 3.35 5.84 -5.40
C ASP A 83 3.90 4.59 -4.71
N ASP A 84 3.80 4.50 -3.39
CA ASP A 84 3.92 3.23 -2.68
C ASP A 84 2.79 3.06 -1.66
N PHE A 85 2.39 1.82 -1.45
CA PHE A 85 1.67 1.44 -0.25
C PHE A 85 2.45 0.37 0.49
N ARG A 86 2.32 0.37 1.80
CA ARG A 86 3.08 -0.49 2.69
C ARG A 86 2.13 -1.15 3.65
N ILE A 87 2.29 -2.45 3.83
CA ILE A 87 1.58 -3.22 4.84
C ILE A 87 2.56 -3.47 5.97
N ALA A 88 2.19 -3.06 7.17
CA ALA A 88 3.05 -3.10 8.34
C ALA A 88 2.31 -3.78 9.50
N ASP A 89 3.08 -4.35 10.41
CA ASP A 89 2.58 -4.95 11.65
C ASP A 89 2.17 -3.85 12.64
N ILE A 90 0.97 -3.94 13.20
CA ILE A 90 0.36 -2.88 14.00
C ILE A 90 1.02 -2.70 15.37
N GLU A 91 1.62 -3.76 15.93
CA GLU A 91 2.25 -3.73 17.24
C GLU A 91 3.68 -3.16 17.14
N THR A 92 4.41 -3.58 16.12
CA THR A 92 5.83 -3.25 15.96
C THR A 92 6.09 -2.07 15.02
N ASN A 93 5.11 -1.66 14.22
CA ASN A 93 5.25 -0.71 13.10
C ASN A 93 6.29 -1.14 12.04
N ASN A 94 6.71 -2.41 12.05
CA ASN A 94 7.64 -2.92 11.06
C ASN A 94 6.92 -3.16 9.75
N ASN A 95 7.46 -2.64 8.66
CA ASN A 95 6.98 -2.95 7.32
C ASN A 95 7.13 -4.46 7.08
N LEU A 96 6.11 -5.06 6.47
CA LEU A 96 6.08 -6.45 6.06
C LEU A 96 6.26 -6.56 4.55
N ILE A 97 5.50 -5.73 3.83
CA ILE A 97 5.46 -5.65 2.38
C ILE A 97 5.49 -4.17 1.98
N VAL A 98 6.32 -3.83 1.00
CA VAL A 98 6.31 -2.55 0.31
C VAL A 98 5.94 -2.82 -1.14
N VAL A 99 4.91 -2.16 -1.65
CA VAL A 99 4.54 -2.22 -3.08
C VAL A 99 4.76 -0.85 -3.69
N GLN A 100 5.74 -0.76 -4.58
CA GLN A 100 5.98 0.42 -5.39
C GLN A 100 5.16 0.34 -6.69
N ILE A 101 4.61 1.48 -7.09
CA ILE A 101 3.75 1.63 -8.26
C ILE A 101 4.29 2.72 -9.18
N ASP A 102 4.60 2.34 -10.42
CA ASP A 102 5.18 3.24 -11.44
C ASP A 102 6.53 3.83 -11.00
N CYS A 103 7.33 3.08 -10.21
CA CYS A 103 8.67 3.48 -9.80
C CYS A 103 9.64 3.40 -10.97
N ILE A 104 10.38 4.48 -11.18
CA ILE A 104 11.26 4.67 -12.35
C ILE A 104 12.50 3.77 -12.34
N TRP A 105 12.82 3.18 -11.18
CA TRP A 105 13.97 2.30 -11.00
C TRP A 105 13.62 0.83 -11.25
N ASN A 106 12.33 0.55 -11.52
CA ASN A 106 11.84 -0.81 -11.72
C ASN A 106 11.33 -0.96 -13.16
N ASP A 107 11.53 -2.15 -13.73
CA ASP A 107 11.10 -2.46 -15.10
C ASP A 107 9.57 -2.69 -15.20
N PHE A 108 8.93 -2.95 -14.07
CA PHE A 108 7.51 -3.28 -13.97
C PHE A 108 6.72 -2.22 -13.21
N LYS A 109 5.46 -2.07 -13.59
CA LYS A 109 4.54 -1.13 -12.95
C LYS A 109 4.35 -1.41 -11.45
N TYR A 110 4.21 -2.67 -11.07
CA TYR A 110 4.04 -3.09 -9.69
C TYR A 110 5.25 -3.93 -9.28
N THR A 111 5.97 -3.47 -8.26
CA THR A 111 7.15 -4.14 -7.72
C THR A 111 6.97 -4.26 -6.22
N ALA A 112 6.97 -5.49 -5.70
CA ALA A 112 6.83 -5.76 -4.28
C ALA A 112 8.16 -6.19 -3.67
N TYR A 113 8.41 -5.71 -2.46
CA TYR A 113 9.54 -6.07 -1.60
C TYR A 113 8.99 -6.60 -0.27
N GLU A 114 9.69 -7.55 0.33
CA GLU A 114 9.32 -8.17 1.60
C GLU A 114 10.42 -7.99 2.65
N ARG A 115 10.04 -8.08 3.94
CA ARG A 115 10.99 -7.91 5.05
C ARG A 115 12.06 -9.01 5.16
N LEU A 116 11.86 -10.18 4.56
CA LEU A 116 12.66 -11.39 4.84
C LEU A 116 14.13 -11.25 4.39
N ASP A 117 14.38 -10.49 3.33
CA ASP A 117 15.72 -10.14 2.86
C ASP A 117 16.10 -8.70 3.20
N GLY A 118 15.38 -8.05 4.13
CA GLY A 118 15.62 -6.64 4.44
C GLY A 118 15.21 -5.67 3.34
N PHE A 119 14.31 -6.07 2.43
CA PHE A 119 13.87 -5.28 1.27
C PHE A 119 14.97 -5.06 0.22
N GLU A 120 15.95 -5.96 0.15
CA GLU A 120 17.11 -5.81 -0.74
C GLU A 120 16.77 -6.00 -2.23
N LYS A 121 15.82 -6.90 -2.55
CA LYS A 121 15.43 -7.19 -3.94
C LYS A 121 13.91 -7.37 -4.10
N PRO A 122 13.39 -7.17 -5.32
CA PRO A 122 12.00 -7.49 -5.62
C PRO A 122 11.72 -8.98 -5.38
N VAL A 123 10.58 -9.27 -4.76
CA VAL A 123 10.04 -10.64 -4.59
C VAL A 123 8.87 -10.92 -5.53
N PHE A 124 8.31 -9.87 -6.13
CA PHE A 124 7.24 -9.97 -7.12
C PHE A 124 7.25 -8.74 -8.02
N GLU A 125 7.05 -8.98 -9.32
CA GLU A 125 7.03 -7.94 -10.34
C GLU A 125 5.94 -8.26 -11.37
N SER A 126 5.13 -7.27 -11.73
CA SER A 126 4.11 -7.43 -12.77
C SER A 126 3.62 -6.08 -13.29
N ASN A 127 3.08 -6.07 -14.51
CA ASN A 127 2.30 -4.96 -15.04
C ASN A 127 0.80 -5.04 -14.73
N SER A 128 0.36 -6.11 -14.05
CA SER A 128 -1.04 -6.44 -13.79
C SER A 128 -1.37 -6.34 -12.29
N SER A 129 -2.30 -5.46 -11.93
CA SER A 129 -2.82 -5.40 -10.56
C SER A 129 -3.54 -6.69 -10.15
N ARG A 130 -4.11 -7.44 -11.11
CA ARG A 130 -4.75 -8.74 -10.83
C ARG A 130 -3.73 -9.78 -10.39
N GLU A 131 -2.55 -9.78 -10.99
CA GLU A 131 -1.46 -10.69 -10.60
C GLU A 131 -0.88 -10.30 -9.24
N LEU A 132 -0.71 -8.99 -8.99
CA LEU A 132 -0.35 -8.50 -7.66
C LEU A 132 -1.34 -8.95 -6.58
N VAL A 133 -2.64 -8.79 -6.82
CA VAL A 133 -3.70 -9.25 -5.91
C VAL A 133 -3.65 -10.77 -5.72
N LYS A 134 -3.41 -11.54 -6.79
CA LYS A 134 -3.25 -12.99 -6.70
C LYS A 134 -2.06 -13.36 -5.82
N TRP A 135 -0.93 -12.68 -5.99
CA TRP A 135 0.28 -12.90 -5.19
C TRP A 135 0.10 -12.53 -3.70
N LEU A 136 -0.54 -11.38 -3.41
CA LEU A 136 -0.86 -10.98 -2.02
C LEU A 136 -1.74 -12.01 -1.30
N ASN A 137 -2.59 -12.72 -2.05
CA ASN A 137 -3.49 -13.75 -1.54
C ASN A 137 -2.91 -15.17 -1.61
N GLN A 138 -1.67 -15.35 -2.07
CA GLN A 138 -0.97 -16.61 -1.93
C GLN A 138 -0.40 -16.67 -0.52
N GLY A 139 -0.82 -17.65 0.28
CA GLY A 139 -0.19 -17.91 1.57
C GLY A 139 1.32 -18.15 1.41
N TRP A 140 2.06 -18.00 2.50
CA TRP A 140 3.50 -18.28 2.49
C TRP A 140 3.75 -19.74 2.11
N ILE A 141 4.53 -19.96 1.05
CA ILE A 141 5.02 -21.30 0.70
C ILE A 141 5.94 -21.71 1.86
N LYS A 142 5.62 -22.83 2.50
CA LYS A 142 6.44 -23.43 3.56
C LYS A 142 7.74 -23.99 2.99
#